data_AF-A0A4R9A2A3-F1
#
_entry.id   AF-A0A4R9A2A3-F1
#
_cell.length_a   1.000
_cell.length_b   1.000
_cell.length_c   1.000
_cell.angle_alpha   90.00
_cell.angle_beta   90.00
_cell.angle_gamma   90.00
#
_symmetry.space_group_name_H-M   'P 1'
#
loop_
_entity.id
_entity.type
_entity.pdbx_description
1 polymer ?
#
loop_
_entity_poly.entity_id
_entity_poly.type
_entity_poly.pdbx_seq_one_letter_code
_entity_poly.pdbx_strand_id
1 'polypeptide(L)'
;MGFDVDWTHGADHMWASHRITVAEAMEALADVDALLFDPDPKSKSGVSARVLGFSPTAGAVVVVILVHRQDHPGGWWGANGWRAGPPDLRTYREGNPQ
;
A
#
# COMPACT_ATOMS: atom_id res chain seq x y z
N MET A 1 -4.26 -7.57 -8.72
CA MET A 1 -2.83 -7.94 -8.84
C MET A 1 -2.49 -8.82 -7.64
N GLY A 2 -1.70 -9.90 -7.78
CA GLY A 2 -1.36 -10.75 -6.62
C GLY A 2 -0.06 -10.28 -5.97
N PHE A 3 -0.11 -9.66 -4.80
CA PHE A 3 1.08 -9.29 -4.04
C PHE A 3 1.43 -10.38 -3.03
N ASP A 4 2.63 -10.95 -3.13
CA ASP A 4 3.23 -11.77 -2.07
C ASP A 4 3.96 -10.84 -1.09
N VAL A 5 3.39 -10.65 0.10
CA VAL A 5 3.84 -9.63 1.06
C VAL A 5 4.13 -10.24 2.42
N ASP A 6 5.37 -10.07 2.86
CA ASP A 6 5.81 -10.40 4.20
C ASP A 6 5.71 -9.17 5.12
N TRP A 7 4.87 -9.28 6.13
CA TRP A 7 4.55 -8.20 7.08
C TRP A 7 5.34 -8.28 8.39
N THR A 8 6.32 -9.20 8.49
CA THR A 8 7.08 -9.47 9.72
C THR A 8 7.66 -8.21 10.38
N HIS A 9 8.01 -7.20 9.58
CA HIS A 9 8.64 -5.96 10.07
C HIS A 9 7.70 -4.75 10.18
N GLY A 10 6.68 -4.65 9.32
CA GLY A 10 5.84 -3.45 9.22
C GLY A 10 4.51 -3.50 9.97
N ALA A 11 4.02 -4.69 10.33
CA ALA A 11 2.68 -4.86 10.92
C ALA A 11 2.50 -4.06 12.22
N ASP A 12 3.42 -4.21 13.17
CA ASP A 12 3.33 -3.55 14.48
C ASP A 12 3.43 -2.01 14.34
N HIS A 13 4.33 -1.54 13.46
CA HIS A 13 4.48 -0.12 13.20
C HIS A 13 3.22 0.49 12.59
N MET A 14 2.67 -0.16 11.56
CA MET A 14 1.45 0.26 10.87
C MET A 14 0.26 0.34 11.83
N TRP A 15 0.08 -0.67 12.69
CA TRP A 15 -0.97 -0.65 13.69
C TRP A 15 -0.77 0.45 14.73
N ALA A 16 0.43 0.57 15.30
CA ALA A 16 0.73 1.52 16.35
C ALA A 16 0.59 2.98 15.88
N SER A 17 0.99 3.29 14.64
CA SER A 17 1.00 4.66 14.11
C SER A 17 -0.28 5.05 13.39
N HIS A 18 -0.97 4.11 12.73
CA HIS A 18 -2.06 4.46 11.80
C HIS A 18 -3.36 3.68 12.00
N ARG A 19 -3.36 2.67 12.90
CA ARG A 19 -4.54 1.83 13.16
C ARG A 19 -5.09 1.14 11.90
N ILE A 20 -4.18 0.78 10.99
CA ILE A 20 -4.47 -0.08 9.85
C ILE A 20 -3.96 -1.49 10.18
N THR A 21 -4.81 -2.47 9.98
CA THR A 21 -4.48 -3.89 10.14
C THR A 21 -3.82 -4.44 8.87
N VAL A 22 -3.11 -5.57 9.01
CA VAL A 22 -2.57 -6.29 7.84
C VAL A 22 -3.69 -6.69 6.87
N ALA A 23 -4.85 -7.10 7.39
CA ALA A 23 -5.99 -7.46 6.55
C ALA A 23 -6.49 -6.29 5.70
N GLU A 24 -6.67 -5.11 6.29
CA GLU A 24 -7.08 -3.89 5.56
C GLU A 24 -6.03 -3.46 4.53
N ALA A 25 -4.74 -3.59 4.84
CA ALA A 25 -3.68 -3.33 3.86
C ALA A 25 -3.71 -4.34 2.69
N MET A 26 -3.94 -5.63 2.98
CA MET A 26 -4.07 -6.66 1.95
C MET A 26 -5.33 -6.47 1.10
N GLU A 27 -6.44 -5.99 1.67
CA GLU A 27 -7.64 -5.61 0.91
C GLU A 27 -7.32 -4.50 -0.10
N ALA A 28 -6.63 -3.45 0.33
CA ALA A 28 -6.22 -2.36 -0.55
C ALA A 28 -5.24 -2.83 -1.66
N LEU A 29 -4.39 -3.82 -1.38
CA LEU A 29 -3.54 -4.44 -2.41
C LEU A 29 -4.32 -5.33 -3.38
N ALA A 30 -5.43 -5.92 -2.93
CA ALA A 30 -6.30 -6.79 -3.72
C ALA A 30 -7.36 -6.02 -4.52
N ASP A 31 -7.53 -4.73 -4.26
CA ASP A 31 -8.42 -3.85 -5.00
C ASP A 31 -8.11 -3.89 -6.51
N VAL A 32 -9.16 -4.05 -7.30
CA VAL A 32 -9.08 -4.15 -8.76
C VAL A 32 -8.65 -2.82 -9.40
N ASP A 33 -8.99 -1.72 -8.73
CA ASP A 33 -8.70 -0.35 -9.14
C ASP A 33 -7.41 0.18 -8.48
N ALA A 34 -6.64 -0.69 -7.82
CA ALA A 34 -5.43 -0.29 -7.12
C ALA A 34 -4.39 0.33 -8.09
N LEU A 35 -3.85 1.49 -7.71
CA LEU A 35 -2.79 2.15 -8.45
C LEU A 35 -1.43 1.85 -7.81
N LEU A 36 -0.55 1.17 -8.56
CA LEU A 36 0.83 0.89 -8.16
C LEU A 36 1.77 1.96 -8.74
N PHE A 37 2.59 2.55 -7.89
CA PHE A 37 3.69 3.42 -8.27
C PHE A 37 5.00 2.80 -7.81
N ASP A 38 5.75 2.25 -8.77
CA ASP A 38 7.06 1.65 -8.56
C ASP A 38 8.07 2.26 -9.56
N PRO A 39 9.03 3.09 -9.11
CA PRO A 39 9.28 3.43 -7.72
C PRO A 39 8.24 4.40 -7.15
N ASP A 40 8.14 4.44 -5.81
CA ASP A 40 7.35 5.42 -5.08
C ASP A 40 7.85 6.84 -5.43
N PRO A 41 7.00 7.72 -6.00
CA PRO A 41 7.39 9.07 -6.43
C PRO A 41 7.77 9.99 -5.27
N LYS A 42 7.39 9.67 -4.04
CA LYS A 42 7.76 10.41 -2.82
C LYS A 42 8.93 9.76 -2.07
N SER A 43 9.45 8.62 -2.55
CA SER A 43 10.61 7.97 -1.95
C SER A 43 11.91 8.64 -2.38
N LYS A 44 12.80 8.90 -1.41
CA LYS A 44 14.12 9.52 -1.67
C LYS A 44 15.16 8.51 -2.18
N SER A 45 15.03 7.25 -1.79
CA SER A 45 15.96 6.17 -2.15
C SER A 45 15.54 5.40 -3.39
N GLY A 46 14.27 5.49 -3.80
CA GLY A 46 13.73 4.80 -4.99
C GLY A 46 13.58 3.29 -4.84
N VAL A 47 13.73 2.74 -3.62
CA VAL A 47 13.69 1.28 -3.36
C VAL A 47 12.30 0.77 -2.95
N SER A 48 11.38 1.69 -2.68
CA SER A 48 10.02 1.38 -2.24
C SER A 48 9.04 1.63 -3.37
N ALA A 49 7.92 0.92 -3.35
CA ALA A 49 6.73 1.21 -4.13
C ALA A 49 5.60 1.69 -3.20
N ARG A 50 4.63 2.42 -3.76
CA ARG A 50 3.37 2.72 -3.07
C ARG A 50 2.20 2.18 -3.86
N VAL A 51 1.20 1.68 -3.15
CA VAL A 51 -0.10 1.30 -3.70
C VAL A 51 -1.18 2.18 -3.10
N LEU A 52 -2.09 2.67 -3.94
CA LEU A 52 -3.33 3.30 -3.51
C LEU A 52 -4.48 2.36 -3.87
N GLY A 53 -5.16 1.82 -2.87
CA GLY A 53 -6.30 0.93 -3.11
C GLY A 53 -7.36 1.03 -2.01
N PHE A 54 -8.60 0.72 -2.34
CA PHE A 54 -9.72 0.74 -1.42
C PHE A 54 -9.76 -0.51 -0.54
N SER A 55 -9.84 -0.30 0.77
CA SER A 55 -10.14 -1.37 1.74
C SER A 55 -11.61 -1.25 2.17
N PRO A 56 -12.45 -2.26 1.89
CA PRO A 56 -13.83 -2.29 2.35
C PRO A 56 -13.95 -2.24 3.87
N THR A 57 -13.08 -2.94 4.59
CA THR A 57 -13.10 -2.96 6.06
C THR A 57 -12.71 -1.61 6.66
N ALA A 58 -11.68 -0.95 6.10
CA ALA A 58 -11.28 0.38 6.53
C ALA A 58 -12.26 1.48 6.09
N GLY A 59 -13.12 1.19 5.10
CA GLY A 59 -14.06 2.13 4.48
C GLY A 59 -13.35 3.30 3.77
N ALA A 60 -12.12 3.09 3.33
CA ALA A 60 -11.25 4.15 2.83
C ALA A 60 -10.24 3.63 1.81
N VAL A 61 -9.73 4.54 0.97
CA VAL A 61 -8.48 4.29 0.23
C VAL A 61 -7.34 4.26 1.25
N VAL A 62 -6.55 3.19 1.21
CA VAL A 62 -5.36 2.99 2.02
C VAL A 62 -4.14 3.13 1.11
N VAL A 63 -3.18 3.93 1.56
CA VAL A 63 -1.84 3.95 1.00
C VAL A 63 -1.07 2.80 1.65
N VAL A 64 -0.49 1.92 0.84
CA VAL A 64 0.38 0.82 1.32
C VAL A 64 1.78 1.04 0.77
N ILE A 65 2.79 0.98 1.63
CA ILE A 65 4.21 1.08 1.25
C ILE A 65 4.81 -0.31 1.24
N LEU A 66 5.38 -0.67 0.09
CA LEU A 66 6.05 -1.94 -0.15
C LEU A 66 7.54 -1.68 -0.44
N VAL A 67 8.38 -2.63 -0.08
CA VAL A 67 9.81 -2.64 -0.44
C VAL A 67 10.15 -3.98 -1.08
N HIS A 68 10.86 -3.95 -2.21
CA HIS A 68 11.26 -5.18 -2.91
C HIS A 68 12.14 -6.06 -2.00
N ARG A 69 11.84 -7.37 -2.00
CA ARG A 69 12.68 -8.36 -1.32
C ARG A 69 13.90 -8.70 -2.18
N GLN A 70 15.09 -8.56 -1.59
CA GLN A 70 16.32 -9.05 -2.23
C GLN A 70 16.47 -10.57 -2.09
N ASP A 71 15.89 -11.13 -1.02
CA ASP A 71 15.96 -12.55 -0.67
C ASP A 71 14.86 -13.40 -1.32
N HIS A 72 13.81 -12.77 -1.87
CA HIS A 72 12.70 -13.44 -2.55
C HIS A 72 12.25 -12.64 -3.79
N PRO A 73 12.80 -12.90 -4.99
CA PRO A 73 12.45 -12.17 -6.20
C PRO A 73 10.94 -12.20 -6.48
N GLY A 74 10.35 -11.02 -6.69
CA GLY A 74 8.90 -10.86 -6.87
C GLY A 74 8.09 -10.73 -5.57
N GLY A 75 8.72 -10.96 -4.41
CA GLY A 75 8.12 -10.75 -3.10
C GLY A 75 8.38 -9.35 -2.56
N TRP A 76 7.56 -8.96 -1.58
CA TRP A 76 7.58 -7.64 -0.97
C TRP A 76 7.69 -7.72 0.54
N TRP A 77 8.39 -6.76 1.13
CA TRP A 77 8.21 -6.40 2.53
C TRP A 77 7.07 -5.39 2.63
N GLY A 78 6.07 -5.69 3.47
CA GLY A 78 5.06 -4.73 3.87
C GLY A 78 5.66 -3.77 4.89
N ALA A 79 5.91 -2.52 4.50
CA ALA A 79 6.66 -1.56 5.31
C ALA A 79 5.75 -0.70 6.19
N ASN A 80 4.64 -0.19 5.64
CA ASN A 80 3.68 0.63 6.37
C ASN A 80 2.36 0.77 5.58
N GLY A 81 1.32 1.32 6.21
CA GLY A 81 0.08 1.71 5.55
C GLY A 81 -0.76 2.70 6.35
N TRP A 82 -1.52 3.55 5.66
CA TRP A 82 -2.35 4.58 6.28
C TRP A 82 -3.53 5.00 5.38
N ARG A 83 -4.58 5.59 5.98
CA ARG A 83 -5.69 6.16 5.21
C ARG A 83 -5.22 7.32 4.33
N ALA A 84 -5.58 7.28 3.06
CA ALA A 84 -5.20 8.29 2.08
C ALA A 84 -5.70 9.69 2.45
N GLY A 85 -4.82 10.68 2.30
CA GLY A 85 -5.19 12.10 2.39
C GLY A 85 -5.79 12.63 1.08
N PRO A 86 -6.26 13.89 1.07
CA PRO A 86 -6.91 14.48 -0.11
C PRO A 86 -6.11 14.38 -1.43
N PRO A 87 -4.78 14.56 -1.46
CA PRO A 87 -4.01 14.41 -2.69
C PRO A 87 -4.05 12.97 -3.24
N ASP A 88 -3.81 11.98 -2.38
CA ASP A 88 -3.78 10.57 -2.79
C ASP A 88 -5.19 10.10 -3.20
N LEU A 89 -6.24 10.58 -2.51
CA LEU A 89 -7.63 10.33 -2.91
C LEU A 89 -7.96 10.90 -4.29
N ARG A 90 -7.44 12.09 -4.61
CA ARG A 90 -7.60 12.67 -5.94
C ARG A 90 -6.92 11.80 -6.99
N THR A 91 -5.67 11.43 -6.76
CA THR A 91 -4.92 10.54 -7.67
C THR A 91 -5.66 9.22 -7.89
N TYR A 92 -6.17 8.60 -6.83
CA TYR A 92 -6.94 7.36 -6.94
C TYR A 92 -8.21 7.53 -7.79
N ARG A 93 -8.95 8.63 -7.61
CA ARG A 93 -10.17 8.92 -8.40
C ARG A 93 -9.85 9.26 -9.86
N GLU A 94 -8.79 10.01 -10.11
CA GLU A 94 -8.38 10.38 -11.46
C GLU A 94 -7.81 9.20 -12.25
N GLY A 95 -7.14 8.27 -11.57
CA GLY A 95 -6.68 7.02 -12.17
C GLY A 95 -7.81 6.02 -12.44
N ASN A 96 -8.94 6.17 -11.73
CA ASN A 96 -10.11 5.30 -11.84
C ASN A 96 -11.39 6.13 -12.09
N PRO A 97 -11.50 6.80 -13.26
CA PRO A 97 -12.71 7.53 -13.62
C PRO A 97 -13.87 6.54 -13.71
N GLN A 98 -14.95 6.83 -12.96
CA GLN A 98 -16.20 6.06 -12.98
C GLN A 98 -16.92 6.18 -14.32
#